data_AF-A0A0B1SNM9-F1
#
_entry.id   AF-A0A0B1SNM9-F1
#
_cell.length_a   1.000
_cell.length_b   1.000
_cell.length_c   1.000
_cell.angle_alpha   90.00
_cell.angle_beta   90.00
_cell.angle_gamma   90.00
#
_symmetry.space_group_name_H-M   'P 1'
#
loop_
_entity.id
_entity.type
_entity.pdbx_description
1 polymer ?
#
loop_
_entity_poly.entity_id
_entity_poly.type
_entity_poly.pdbx_seq_one_letter_code
_entity_poly.pdbx_strand_id
1 'polypeptide(L)'
;MPARLVEVERNASVVCQQTQNEFNPWPLLASYRCQANVSRIELRVKVDEGTYGPIVVYVCPKIHPKTVQIRSYEVKPLSSHARVHSFDIARPLNTLSFSDLNDASIDHCLKLMHPRMTHLLNIERRKMMAAALKVELEANCGDVSFLSEQNRKILENHDQIFQDAEKDSIEDSNICGIYEALLLNRARLNGQNARGKVEALRDLLLNNYSLDNVKAFFKTVNEEASLRY
;
A
#
# COMPACT_ATOMS: atom_id res chain seq x y z
N MET A 1 3.40 -13.37 11.50
CA MET A 1 4.32 -14.45 11.11
C MET A 1 4.32 -15.53 12.19
N PRO A 2 3.65 -16.67 11.97
CA PRO A 2 3.69 -17.80 12.91
C PRO A 2 5.12 -18.33 13.01
N ALA A 3 5.63 -18.43 14.23
CA ALA A 3 6.96 -18.94 14.51
C ALA A 3 6.92 -19.75 15.82
N ARG A 4 7.72 -20.80 15.90
CA ARG A 4 7.79 -21.71 17.05
C ARG A 4 9.21 -21.75 17.60
N LEU A 5 9.33 -21.69 18.92
CA LEU A 5 10.60 -21.91 19.60
C LEU A 5 10.85 -23.40 19.72
N VAL A 6 12.08 -23.81 19.41
CA VAL A 6 12.55 -25.18 19.56
C VAL A 6 13.49 -25.21 20.75
N GLU A 7 13.27 -26.16 21.66
CA GLU A 7 14.12 -26.32 22.84
C GLU A 7 15.56 -26.65 22.42
N VAL A 8 16.51 -26.07 23.16
CA VAL A 8 17.94 -26.30 22.97
C VAL A 8 18.48 -26.88 24.27
N GLU A 9 18.81 -28.16 24.27
CA GLU A 9 19.23 -28.92 25.46
C GLU A 9 20.44 -28.30 26.19
N ARG A 10 21.31 -27.60 25.46
CA ARG A 10 22.49 -26.92 26.03
C ARG A 10 22.18 -25.61 26.75
N ASN A 11 20.94 -25.13 26.71
CA ASN A 11 20.59 -23.81 27.20
C ASN A 11 20.05 -23.89 28.65
N ALA A 12 20.85 -23.46 29.63
CA ALA A 12 20.46 -23.40 31.05
C ALA A 12 19.59 -22.17 31.39
N SER A 13 18.82 -21.66 30.44
CA SER A 13 17.95 -20.50 30.64
C SER A 13 16.50 -20.92 30.87
N VAL A 14 15.80 -20.13 31.68
CA VAL A 14 14.36 -20.29 31.89
C VAL A 14 13.64 -19.53 30.78
N VAL A 15 12.77 -20.24 30.07
CA VAL A 15 11.97 -19.69 28.96
C VAL A 15 10.57 -19.40 29.45
N CYS A 16 10.07 -18.20 29.16
CA CYS A 16 8.66 -17.84 29.35
C CYS A 16 8.11 -17.41 28.00
N GLN A 17 7.18 -18.19 27.44
CA GLN A 17 6.49 -17.86 26.19
C GLN A 17 5.06 -17.39 26.50
N GLN A 18 4.66 -16.28 25.90
CA GLN A 18 3.30 -15.75 26.02
C GLN A 18 2.46 -16.16 24.82
N THR A 19 1.22 -16.57 25.07
CA THR A 19 0.24 -16.85 24.02
C THR A 19 -0.28 -15.55 23.42
N GLN A 20 -0.80 -15.64 22.19
CA GLN A 20 -1.44 -14.52 21.52
C GLN A 20 -2.83 -14.29 22.12
N ASN A 21 -3.06 -13.10 22.65
CA ASN A 21 -4.30 -12.68 23.31
C ASN A 21 -4.64 -11.24 22.87
N GLU A 22 -5.77 -10.67 23.31
CA GLU A 22 -6.15 -9.28 22.98
C GLU A 22 -5.07 -8.24 23.32
N PHE A 23 -4.30 -8.46 24.39
CA PHE A 23 -3.20 -7.58 24.83
C PHE A 23 -1.84 -7.89 24.17
N ASN A 24 -1.71 -9.03 23.48
CA ASN A 24 -0.49 -9.44 22.80
C ASN A 24 -0.77 -9.68 21.31
N PRO A 25 -0.54 -8.68 20.44
CA PRO A 25 -0.77 -8.82 19.01
C PRO A 25 0.27 -9.73 18.33
N TRP A 26 1.36 -10.07 19.02
CA TRP A 26 2.47 -10.79 18.43
C TRP A 26 2.24 -12.31 18.47
N PRO A 27 2.42 -13.01 17.34
CA PRO A 27 2.23 -14.46 17.26
C PRO A 27 3.31 -15.24 18.03
N LEU A 28 4.48 -14.63 18.25
CA LEU A 28 5.56 -15.20 19.05
C LEU A 28 6.14 -14.10 19.95
N LEU A 29 5.98 -14.28 21.27
CA LEU A 29 6.60 -13.44 22.28
C LEU A 29 7.17 -14.34 23.37
N ALA A 30 8.48 -14.27 23.61
CA ALA A 30 9.13 -15.06 24.63
C ALA A 30 10.30 -14.32 25.28
N SER A 31 10.54 -14.64 26.55
CA SER A 31 11.63 -14.12 27.36
C SER A 31 12.53 -15.25 27.83
N TYR A 32 13.83 -15.10 27.58
CA TYR A 32 14.87 -16.03 28.04
C TYR A 32 15.64 -15.38 29.19
N ARG A 33 15.59 -16.02 30.37
CA ARG A 33 16.35 -15.58 31.55
C ARG A 33 17.50 -16.53 31.83
N CYS A 34 18.73 -16.05 31.65
CA CYS A 34 19.94 -16.78 32.02
C CYS A 34 20.23 -16.67 33.52
N GLN A 35 20.14 -17.79 34.23
CA GLN A 35 20.43 -17.83 35.67
C GLN A 35 21.94 -17.73 35.94
N ALA A 36 22.76 -18.44 35.16
CA ALA A 36 24.23 -18.36 35.24
C ALA A 36 24.81 -17.14 34.48
N ASN A 37 26.11 -16.90 34.67
CA ASN A 37 26.87 -15.94 33.86
C ASN A 37 27.21 -16.60 32.52
N VAL A 38 26.44 -16.25 31.49
CA VAL A 38 26.55 -16.83 30.15
C VAL A 38 26.83 -15.71 29.15
N SER A 39 27.85 -15.88 28.32
CA SER A 39 28.21 -14.93 27.26
C SER A 39 27.58 -15.23 25.90
N ARG A 40 27.07 -16.45 25.70
CA ARG A 40 26.44 -16.90 24.45
C ARG A 40 25.16 -17.68 24.72
N ILE A 41 24.08 -17.29 24.05
CA ILE A 41 22.79 -17.99 24.07
C ILE A 41 22.50 -18.46 22.65
N GLU A 42 22.16 -19.74 22.49
CA GLU A 42 21.65 -20.29 21.23
C GLU A 42 20.13 -20.38 21.31
N LEU A 43 19.46 -19.81 20.31
CA LEU A 43 18.01 -19.81 20.16
C LEU A 43 17.69 -20.48 18.82
N ARG A 44 16.76 -21.43 18.83
CA ARG A 44 16.27 -22.07 17.60
C ARG A 44 14.83 -21.66 17.38
N VAL A 45 14.60 -20.96 16.28
CA VAL A 45 13.28 -20.53 15.86
C VAL A 45 12.94 -21.26 14.57
N LYS A 46 11.81 -21.96 14.55
CA LYS A 46 11.25 -22.56 13.35
C LYS A 46 10.16 -21.65 12.82
N VAL A 47 10.23 -21.31 11.54
CA VAL A 47 9.24 -20.49 10.85
C VAL A 47 8.63 -21.32 9.73
N ASP A 48 7.34 -21.12 9.48
CA ASP A 48 6.64 -21.81 8.40
C ASP A 48 6.96 -21.15 7.05
N GLU A 49 7.14 -21.98 6.03
CA GLU A 49 7.48 -21.52 4.68
C GLU A 49 6.37 -20.65 4.08
N GLY A 50 6.76 -19.63 3.30
CA GLY A 50 5.84 -18.63 2.73
C GLY A 50 5.53 -17.46 3.67
N THR A 51 5.85 -17.58 4.96
CA THR A 51 5.72 -16.47 5.89
C THR A 51 7.01 -15.65 5.96
N TYR A 52 6.86 -14.32 6.04
CA TYR A 52 8.00 -13.40 6.02
C TYR A 52 7.79 -12.28 7.04
N GLY A 53 8.90 -11.69 7.47
CA GLY A 53 8.89 -10.59 8.43
C GLY A 53 10.10 -10.60 9.36
N PRO A 54 10.27 -9.54 10.15
CA PRO A 54 11.37 -9.44 11.10
C PRO A 54 11.11 -10.24 12.37
N ILE A 55 12.15 -10.90 12.88
CA ILE A 55 12.26 -11.37 14.26
C ILE A 55 13.09 -10.34 15.02
N VAL A 56 12.48 -9.73 16.03
CA VAL A 56 13.15 -8.74 16.88
C VAL A 56 13.58 -9.40 18.19
N VAL A 57 14.85 -9.22 18.54
CA VAL A 57 15.46 -9.76 19.75
C VAL A 57 15.99 -8.61 20.61
N TYR A 58 15.55 -8.58 21.86
CA TYR A 58 15.99 -7.62 22.86
C TYR A 58 17.02 -8.29 23.79
N VAL A 59 18.27 -7.81 23.77
CA VAL A 59 19.36 -8.35 24.58
C VAL A 59 19.65 -7.38 25.72
N CYS A 60 19.44 -7.83 26.96
CA CYS A 60 19.69 -7.06 28.17
C CYS A 60 20.90 -7.65 28.92
N PRO A 61 22.10 -7.08 28.81
CA PRO A 61 23.26 -7.54 29.57
C PRO A 61 23.12 -7.25 31.08
N LYS A 62 23.78 -8.06 31.91
CA LYS A 62 23.89 -7.87 33.36
C LYS A 62 24.93 -6.79 33.70
N ILE A 63 24.72 -5.55 33.24
CA ILE A 63 25.56 -4.38 33.55
C ILE A 63 24.76 -3.29 34.27
N HIS A 64 25.45 -2.36 34.93
CA HIS A 64 24.87 -1.18 35.56
C HIS A 64 25.49 0.09 34.96
N PRO A 65 24.70 1.04 34.40
CA PRO A 65 23.23 1.01 34.28
C PRO A 65 22.74 -0.06 33.29
N LYS A 66 21.49 -0.54 33.47
CA LYS A 66 20.89 -1.52 32.55
C LYS A 66 20.67 -0.89 31.18
N THR A 67 21.16 -1.55 30.14
CA THR A 67 20.95 -1.16 28.75
C THR A 67 20.28 -2.30 28.00
N VAL A 68 19.66 -2.00 26.85
CA VAL A 68 19.06 -3.01 25.98
C VAL A 68 19.58 -2.78 24.56
N GLN A 69 20.07 -3.85 23.95
CA GLN A 69 20.42 -3.87 22.54
C GLN A 69 19.32 -4.56 21.76
N ILE A 70 18.79 -3.87 20.74
CA ILE A 70 17.76 -4.40 19.86
C ILE A 70 18.43 -4.92 18.58
N ARG A 71 18.14 -6.16 18.21
CA ARG A 71 18.57 -6.76 16.95
C ARG A 71 17.35 -7.23 16.17
N SER A 72 17.35 -6.97 14.86
CA SER A 72 16.30 -7.39 13.95
C SER A 72 16.88 -8.35 12.92
N TYR A 73 16.27 -9.51 12.78
CA TYR A 73 16.65 -10.54 11.82
C TYR A 73 15.49 -10.75 10.84
N GLU A 74 15.75 -10.54 9.56
CA GLU A 74 14.71 -10.64 8.54
C GLU A 74 14.52 -12.10 8.09
N VAL A 75 13.31 -12.63 8.26
CA VAL A 75 12.93 -13.94 7.72
C VAL A 75 12.37 -13.73 6.31
N LYS A 76 13.03 -14.35 5.34
CA LYS A 76 12.64 -14.29 3.92
C LYS A 76 11.47 -15.25 3.63
N PRO A 77 10.65 -14.97 2.61
CA PRO A 77 9.52 -15.85 2.24
C PRO A 77 9.94 -17.30 1.95
N LEU A 78 11.12 -17.49 1.34
CA LEU A 78 11.74 -18.80 1.05
C LEU A 78 12.86 -19.12 2.06
N SER A 79 12.60 -18.90 3.35
CA SER A 79 13.61 -19.04 4.42
C SER A 79 14.17 -20.46 4.58
N SER A 80 13.45 -21.48 4.10
CA SER A 80 13.90 -22.88 4.11
C SER A 80 14.83 -23.23 2.94
N HIS A 81 14.99 -22.33 1.97
CA HIS A 81 15.81 -22.56 0.79
C HIS A 81 17.25 -22.08 1.03
N ALA A 82 18.21 -22.93 0.66
CA ALA A 82 19.62 -22.59 0.67
C ALA A 82 20.17 -22.57 -0.76
N ARG A 83 21.13 -21.66 -1.00
CA ARG A 83 21.82 -21.61 -2.30
C ARG A 83 22.70 -22.86 -2.44
N VAL A 84 22.53 -23.57 -3.55
CA VAL A 84 23.33 -24.75 -3.91
C VAL A 84 24.12 -24.48 -5.20
N HIS A 85 25.26 -25.16 -5.36
CA HIS A 85 26.14 -24.98 -6.52
C HIS A 85 25.71 -25.77 -7.76
N SER A 86 24.99 -26.87 -7.57
CA SER A 86 24.43 -27.70 -8.64
C SER A 86 23.09 -28.27 -8.19
N PHE A 87 22.25 -28.62 -9.17
CA PHE A 87 20.95 -29.24 -8.95
C PHE A 87 20.73 -30.34 -9.99
N ASP A 88 19.91 -31.32 -9.64
CA ASP A 88 19.56 -32.44 -10.51
C ASP A 88 18.56 -32.01 -11.58
N ILE A 89 19.01 -32.01 -12.84
CA ILE A 89 18.24 -31.60 -14.01
C ILE A 89 17.32 -32.75 -14.49
N ALA A 90 17.59 -34.00 -14.11
CA ALA A 90 16.80 -35.15 -14.54
C ALA A 90 15.44 -35.23 -13.81
N ARG A 91 15.30 -34.53 -12.68
CA ARG A 91 14.04 -34.45 -11.95
C ARG A 91 13.05 -33.54 -12.72
N PRO A 92 11.77 -33.89 -12.85
CA PRO A 92 10.78 -32.98 -13.42
C PRO A 92 10.67 -31.72 -12.55
N LEU A 93 10.98 -30.55 -13.13
CA LEU A 93 10.94 -29.25 -12.47
C LEU A 93 9.74 -28.43 -12.98
N ASN A 94 8.98 -27.86 -12.06
CA ASN A 94 7.95 -26.89 -12.41
C ASN A 94 8.61 -25.54 -12.71
N THR A 95 8.50 -25.06 -13.94
CA THR A 95 9.05 -23.77 -14.36
C THR A 95 7.97 -22.70 -14.31
N LEU A 96 8.23 -21.62 -13.60
CA LEU A 96 7.42 -20.40 -13.61
C LEU A 96 8.25 -19.30 -14.26
N SER A 97 7.81 -18.81 -15.42
CA SER A 97 8.43 -17.69 -16.13
C SER A 97 7.61 -16.42 -15.90
N PHE A 98 8.22 -15.40 -15.31
CA PHE A 98 7.69 -14.05 -15.35
C PHE A 98 8.17 -13.42 -16.66
N SER A 99 7.26 -13.16 -17.60
CA SER A 99 7.54 -12.35 -18.78
C SER A 99 7.55 -10.87 -18.43
N ASP A 100 8.23 -10.06 -19.27
CA ASP A 100 8.30 -8.61 -19.14
C ASP A 100 6.93 -7.97 -18.86
N LEU A 101 6.93 -6.91 -18.05
CA LEU A 101 5.74 -6.12 -17.80
C LEU A 101 5.27 -5.50 -19.11
N ASN A 102 4.11 -5.96 -19.59
CA ASN A 102 3.54 -5.38 -20.80
C ASN A 102 3.08 -3.95 -20.49
N ASP A 103 3.80 -2.93 -20.96
CA ASP A 103 3.43 -1.52 -20.79
C ASP A 103 2.01 -1.22 -21.34
N ALA A 104 1.52 -2.01 -22.30
CA ALA A 104 0.14 -1.88 -22.80
C ALA A 104 -0.92 -2.25 -21.73
N SER A 105 -0.56 -3.07 -20.74
CA SER A 105 -1.47 -3.42 -19.63
C SER A 105 -1.79 -2.20 -18.76
N ILE A 106 -0.82 -1.31 -18.56
CA ILE A 106 -1.01 -0.07 -17.79
C ILE A 106 -1.93 0.88 -18.56
N ASP A 107 -1.71 1.06 -19.86
CA ASP A 107 -2.59 1.86 -20.73
C ASP A 107 -4.04 1.34 -20.71
N HIS A 108 -4.20 0.01 -20.74
CA HIS A 108 -5.51 -0.64 -20.65
C HIS A 108 -6.19 -0.44 -19.28
N CYS A 109 -5.46 -0.63 -18.18
CA CYS A 109 -5.97 -0.37 -16.83
C CYS A 109 -6.40 1.10 -16.64
N LEU A 110 -5.61 2.06 -17.15
CA LEU A 110 -5.96 3.47 -17.14
C LEU A 110 -7.24 3.76 -17.94
N LYS A 111 -7.41 3.11 -19.11
CA LYS A 111 -8.64 3.20 -19.91
C LYS A 111 -9.86 2.64 -19.18
N LEU A 112 -9.72 1.54 -18.42
CA LEU A 112 -10.83 0.97 -17.63
C LEU A 112 -11.23 1.86 -16.45
N MET A 113 -10.27 2.54 -15.82
CA MET A 113 -10.55 3.46 -14.71
C MET A 113 -11.06 4.83 -15.16
N HIS A 114 -10.84 5.21 -16.43
CA HIS A 114 -11.17 6.53 -16.95
C HIS A 114 -12.66 6.88 -16.89
N PRO A 115 -13.62 6.02 -17.33
CA PRO A 115 -15.04 6.35 -17.28
C PRO A 115 -15.52 6.66 -15.87
N ARG A 116 -15.03 5.91 -14.88
CA ARG A 116 -15.39 6.10 -13.47
C ARG A 116 -14.83 7.40 -12.90
N MET A 117 -13.58 7.72 -13.20
CA MET A 117 -12.96 8.97 -12.77
C MET A 117 -13.66 10.19 -13.39
N THR A 118 -13.93 10.15 -14.70
CA THR A 118 -14.64 11.22 -15.40
C THR A 118 -16.06 11.42 -14.86
N HIS A 119 -16.76 10.34 -14.49
CA HIS A 119 -18.06 10.42 -13.86
C HIS A 119 -18.01 11.14 -12.51
N LEU A 120 -17.08 10.77 -11.63
CA LEU A 120 -16.90 11.39 -10.31
C LEU A 120 -16.53 12.88 -10.42
N LEU A 121 -15.59 13.23 -11.31
CA LEU A 121 -15.23 14.64 -11.55
C LEU A 121 -16.38 15.45 -12.12
N ASN A 122 -17.22 14.86 -12.98
CA ASN A 122 -18.41 15.53 -13.50
C ASN A 122 -19.46 15.76 -12.41
N ILE A 123 -19.63 14.81 -11.49
CA ILE A 123 -20.51 14.99 -10.32
C ILE A 123 -20.00 16.14 -9.45
N GLU A 124 -18.71 16.15 -9.08
CA GLU A 124 -18.13 17.23 -8.27
C GLU A 124 -18.24 18.60 -8.94
N ARG A 125 -17.99 18.68 -10.25
CA ARG A 125 -18.15 19.92 -11.01
C ARG A 125 -19.59 20.41 -11.04
N ARG A 126 -20.56 19.49 -11.21
CA ARG A 126 -21.99 19.82 -11.17
C ARG A 126 -22.43 20.26 -9.79
N LYS A 127 -21.93 19.63 -8.73
CA LYS A 127 -22.18 20.02 -7.33
C LYS A 127 -21.67 21.42 -7.03
N MET A 128 -20.43 21.73 -7.41
CA MET A 128 -19.88 23.09 -7.26
C MET A 128 -20.71 24.15 -8.01
N MET A 129 -21.10 23.86 -9.25
CA MET A 129 -21.92 24.77 -10.04
C MET A 129 -23.33 24.94 -9.45
N ALA A 130 -23.96 23.85 -9.00
CA ALA A 130 -25.27 23.89 -8.34
C ALA A 130 -25.23 24.69 -7.03
N ALA A 131 -24.17 24.51 -6.23
CA ALA A 131 -23.95 25.28 -5.01
C ALA A 131 -23.80 26.78 -5.30
N ALA A 132 -22.98 27.15 -6.28
CA ALA A 132 -22.81 28.56 -6.67
C ALA A 132 -24.13 29.19 -7.15
N LEU A 133 -24.88 28.48 -8.00
CA LEU A 133 -26.17 28.97 -8.52
C LEU A 133 -27.22 29.11 -7.41
N LYS A 134 -27.35 28.13 -6.51
CA LYS A 134 -28.36 28.17 -5.43
C LYS A 134 -28.02 29.18 -4.34
N VAL A 135 -26.75 29.24 -3.91
CA VAL A 135 -26.33 30.10 -2.80
C VAL A 135 -26.24 31.57 -3.22
N GLU A 136 -25.80 31.88 -4.45
CA GLU A 136 -25.59 33.28 -4.86
C GLU A 136 -26.81 33.92 -5.53
N LEU A 137 -27.63 33.16 -6.26
CA LEU A 137 -28.71 33.72 -7.09
C LEU A 137 -30.06 33.67 -6.40
N GLU A 138 -30.49 32.52 -5.86
CA GLU A 138 -31.79 32.46 -5.16
C GLU A 138 -31.81 33.31 -3.89
N ALA A 139 -30.68 33.43 -3.18
CA ALA A 139 -30.60 34.22 -1.96
C ALA A 139 -30.58 35.74 -2.20
N ASN A 140 -30.11 36.20 -3.36
CA ASN A 140 -29.95 37.63 -3.66
C ASN A 140 -30.94 38.17 -4.70
N CYS A 141 -31.48 37.34 -5.60
CA CYS A 141 -32.32 37.75 -6.71
C CYS A 141 -33.41 36.69 -6.98
N GLY A 142 -34.65 36.97 -6.60
CA GLY A 142 -35.79 36.06 -6.79
C GLY A 142 -36.25 35.87 -8.24
N ASP A 143 -35.51 36.36 -9.24
CA ASP A 143 -35.85 36.23 -10.66
C ASP A 143 -34.77 35.43 -11.41
N VAL A 144 -35.14 34.26 -11.92
CA VAL A 144 -34.28 33.29 -12.62
C VAL A 144 -34.38 33.39 -14.15
N SER A 145 -35.06 34.42 -14.68
CA SER A 145 -35.30 34.62 -16.11
C SER A 145 -34.04 34.90 -16.96
N PHE A 146 -32.93 35.30 -16.33
CA PHE A 146 -31.66 35.62 -17.00
C PHE A 146 -30.74 34.39 -17.21
N LEU A 147 -31.07 33.24 -16.61
CA LEU A 147 -30.24 32.04 -16.69
C LEU A 147 -30.44 31.29 -18.02
N SER A 148 -29.36 30.72 -18.53
CA SER A 148 -29.42 29.81 -19.67
C SER A 148 -30.23 28.55 -19.32
N GLU A 149 -30.84 27.93 -20.33
CA GLU A 149 -31.64 26.71 -20.14
C GLU A 149 -30.83 25.56 -19.49
N GLN A 150 -29.51 25.53 -19.70
CA GLN A 150 -28.60 24.58 -19.07
C GLN A 150 -28.44 24.82 -17.56
N ASN A 151 -28.29 26.08 -17.14
CA ASN A 151 -28.14 26.43 -15.73
C ASN A 151 -29.46 26.27 -14.97
N ARG A 152 -30.61 26.54 -15.62
CA ARG A 152 -31.93 26.29 -15.04
C ARG A 152 -32.17 24.80 -14.77
N LYS A 153 -31.77 23.93 -15.70
CA LYS A 153 -31.83 22.47 -15.51
C LYS A 153 -30.93 21.96 -14.38
N ILE A 154 -29.81 22.64 -14.09
CA ILE A 154 -28.93 22.28 -12.97
C ILE A 154 -29.56 22.71 -11.63
N LEU A 155 -30.27 23.84 -11.60
CA LEU A 155 -31.00 24.32 -10.43
C LEU A 155 -32.23 23.43 -10.11
N GLU A 156 -33.00 23.04 -11.13
CA GLU A 156 -34.15 22.12 -10.97
C GLU A 156 -33.72 20.74 -10.47
N ASN A 157 -32.57 20.24 -10.93
CA ASN A 157 -32.00 18.95 -10.50
C ASN A 157 -31.08 19.07 -9.29
N HIS A 158 -31.05 20.22 -8.59
CA HIS A 158 -30.11 20.50 -7.50
C HIS A 158 -30.14 19.40 -6.43
N ASP A 159 -31.32 19.08 -5.91
CA ASP A 159 -31.44 18.13 -4.79
C ASP A 159 -31.05 16.70 -5.19
N GLN A 160 -31.25 16.33 -6.46
CA GLN A 160 -30.84 15.03 -7.00
C GLN A 160 -29.32 14.97 -7.24
N ILE A 161 -28.70 16.07 -7.70
CA ILE A 161 -27.24 16.18 -7.85
C ILE A 161 -26.54 16.06 -6.49
N PHE A 162 -27.10 16.66 -5.43
CA PHE A 162 -26.55 16.56 -4.09
C PHE A 162 -26.71 15.16 -3.49
N GLN A 163 -27.87 14.50 -3.69
CA GLN A 163 -28.06 13.11 -3.28
C GLN A 163 -27.15 12.12 -4.01
N ASP A 164 -26.91 12.33 -5.31
CA ASP A 164 -25.98 11.50 -6.08
C ASP A 164 -24.53 11.73 -5.65
N ALA A 165 -24.15 12.97 -5.34
CA ALA A 165 -22.82 13.31 -4.84
C ALA A 165 -22.55 12.83 -3.41
N GLU A 166 -23.60 12.68 -2.58
CA GLU A 166 -23.50 12.10 -1.24
C GLU A 166 -23.35 10.57 -1.28
N LYS A 167 -23.84 9.92 -2.34
CA LYS A 167 -23.68 8.47 -2.56
C LYS A 167 -22.35 8.11 -3.24
N ASP A 168 -21.92 8.90 -4.22
CA ASP A 168 -20.73 8.69 -5.02
C ASP A 168 -19.80 9.92 -4.95
N SER A 169 -19.18 10.12 -3.79
CA SER A 169 -18.13 11.12 -3.60
C SER A 169 -16.79 10.60 -4.13
N ILE A 170 -15.95 11.51 -4.64
CA ILE A 170 -14.57 11.20 -5.02
C ILE A 170 -13.69 10.85 -3.79
N GLU A 171 -14.03 11.39 -2.62
CA GLU A 171 -13.33 11.12 -1.36
C GLU A 171 -13.66 9.71 -0.85
N ASP A 172 -14.93 9.28 -1.00
CA ASP A 172 -15.39 7.96 -0.58
C ASP A 172 -15.04 6.88 -1.61
N SER A 173 -14.99 7.23 -2.90
CA SER A 173 -14.46 6.35 -3.92
C SER A 173 -12.95 6.25 -3.78
N ASN A 174 -12.45 5.10 -3.32
CA ASN A 174 -11.02 4.74 -3.26
C ASN A 174 -10.31 4.69 -4.65
N ILE A 175 -10.85 5.37 -5.67
CA ILE A 175 -10.33 5.38 -7.03
C ILE A 175 -8.94 6.02 -7.07
N CYS A 176 -8.69 7.11 -6.33
CA CYS A 176 -7.36 7.71 -6.22
C CYS A 176 -6.36 6.71 -5.64
N GLY A 177 -6.74 5.96 -4.59
CA GLY A 177 -5.92 4.89 -4.03
C GLY A 177 -5.61 3.76 -5.03
N ILE A 178 -6.52 3.46 -5.97
CA ILE A 178 -6.26 2.48 -7.04
C ILE A 178 -5.23 3.03 -8.04
N TYR A 179 -5.30 4.31 -8.43
CA TYR A 179 -4.28 4.93 -9.28
C TYR A 179 -2.91 4.97 -8.60
N GLU A 180 -2.85 5.30 -7.30
CA GLU A 180 -1.63 5.30 -6.51
C GLU A 180 -1.04 3.90 -6.36
N ALA A 181 -1.88 2.90 -6.09
CA ALA A 181 -1.46 1.51 -6.01
C ALA A 181 -0.91 1.02 -7.36
N LEU A 182 -1.55 1.37 -8.47
CA LEU A 182 -1.08 1.03 -9.81
C LEU A 182 0.31 1.64 -10.08
N LEU A 183 0.52 2.91 -9.72
CA LEU A 183 1.82 3.58 -9.85
C LEU A 183 2.89 2.90 -9.00
N LEU A 184 2.60 2.64 -7.72
CA LEU A 184 3.54 2.03 -6.79
C LEU A 184 3.89 0.59 -7.17
N ASN A 185 2.91 -0.21 -7.57
CA ASN A 185 3.13 -1.58 -8.00
C ASN A 185 3.97 -1.62 -9.28
N ARG A 186 3.68 -0.76 -10.27
CA ARG A 186 4.50 -0.65 -11.47
C ARG A 186 5.95 -0.26 -11.15
N ALA A 187 6.14 0.76 -10.30
CA ALA A 187 7.48 1.18 -9.88
C ALA A 187 8.24 0.06 -9.15
N ARG A 188 7.57 -0.67 -8.24
CA ARG A 188 8.15 -1.81 -7.53
C ARG A 188 8.55 -2.95 -8.44
N LEU A 189 7.75 -3.23 -9.47
CA LEU A 189 8.04 -4.28 -10.45
C LEU A 189 9.26 -3.91 -11.32
N ASN A 190 9.49 -2.61 -11.56
CA ASN A 190 10.72 -2.10 -12.19
C ASN A 190 11.90 -1.92 -11.20
N GLY A 191 11.77 -2.37 -9.94
CA GLY A 191 12.82 -2.24 -8.93
C GLY A 191 12.99 -0.84 -8.32
N GLN A 192 11.98 0.01 -8.43
CA GLN A 192 12.04 1.43 -8.05
C GLN A 192 11.09 1.81 -6.93
N ASN A 193 11.33 2.99 -6.34
CA ASN A 193 10.46 3.60 -5.35
C ASN A 193 9.85 4.89 -5.89
N ALA A 194 8.54 4.89 -6.14
CA ALA A 194 7.78 6.05 -6.60
C ALA A 194 6.98 6.76 -5.49
N ARG A 195 7.25 6.48 -4.20
CA ARG A 195 6.48 7.05 -3.08
C ARG A 195 6.50 8.58 -3.06
N GLY A 196 7.60 9.20 -3.50
CA GLY A 196 7.71 10.66 -3.60
C GLY A 196 6.89 11.29 -4.73
N LYS A 197 6.35 10.49 -5.66
CA LYS A 197 5.55 10.94 -6.81
C LYS A 197 4.03 10.76 -6.60
N VAL A 198 3.64 10.21 -5.44
CA VAL A 198 2.23 9.93 -5.10
C VAL A 198 1.46 11.24 -4.93
N GLU A 199 2.01 12.22 -4.20
CA GLU A 199 1.38 13.53 -4.01
C GLU A 199 1.21 14.27 -5.34
N ALA A 200 2.24 14.26 -6.19
CA ALA A 200 2.17 14.86 -7.53
C ALA A 200 1.11 14.19 -8.44
N LEU A 201 0.90 12.87 -8.30
CA LEU A 201 -0.18 12.18 -9.01
C LEU A 201 -1.54 12.64 -8.48
N ARG A 202 -1.70 12.75 -7.15
CA ARG A 202 -2.95 13.18 -6.52
C ARG A 202 -3.34 14.59 -6.96
N ASP A 203 -2.38 15.51 -6.98
CA ASP A 203 -2.59 16.88 -7.47
C ASP A 203 -3.02 16.90 -8.95
N LEU A 204 -2.43 16.05 -9.79
CA LEU A 204 -2.80 15.93 -11.20
C LEU A 204 -4.21 15.36 -11.37
N LEU A 205 -4.61 14.37 -10.57
CA LEU A 205 -5.93 13.75 -10.62
C LEU A 205 -7.04 14.70 -10.18
N LEU A 206 -6.80 15.56 -9.19
CA LEU A 206 -7.82 16.46 -8.65
C LEU A 206 -7.95 17.76 -9.44
N ASN A 207 -6.82 18.34 -9.90
CA ASN A 207 -6.83 19.68 -10.49
C ASN A 207 -6.83 19.69 -12.03
N ASN A 208 -6.18 18.73 -12.68
CA ASN A 208 -5.91 18.76 -14.14
C ASN A 208 -6.03 17.37 -14.79
N TYR A 209 -7.08 16.63 -14.45
CA TYR A 209 -7.29 15.28 -14.96
C TYR A 209 -7.52 15.26 -16.47
N SER A 210 -6.65 14.54 -17.18
CA SER A 210 -6.87 14.08 -18.55
C SER A 210 -6.24 12.70 -18.68
N LEU A 211 -6.89 11.80 -19.43
CA LEU A 211 -6.36 10.46 -19.69
C LEU A 211 -4.96 10.51 -20.30
N ASP A 212 -4.71 11.47 -21.19
CA ASP A 212 -3.41 11.63 -21.84
C ASP A 212 -2.34 12.20 -20.90
N ASN A 213 -2.72 13.12 -20.01
CA ASN A 213 -1.82 13.66 -18.98
C ASN A 213 -1.40 12.57 -17.98
N VAL A 214 -2.32 11.71 -17.57
CA VAL A 214 -2.02 10.58 -16.68
C VAL A 214 -1.11 9.59 -17.38
N LYS A 215 -1.37 9.25 -18.66
CA LYS A 215 -0.48 8.37 -19.44
C LYS A 215 0.91 8.96 -19.61
N ALA A 216 1.01 10.26 -19.90
CA ALA A 216 2.27 10.96 -20.01
C ALA A 216 3.04 10.93 -18.67
N PHE A 217 2.37 11.18 -17.56
CA PHE A 217 2.96 11.07 -16.21
C PHE A 217 3.46 9.65 -15.93
N PHE A 218 2.69 8.63 -16.27
CA PHE A 218 3.13 7.24 -16.12
C PHE A 218 4.34 6.92 -17.03
N LYS A 219 4.43 7.51 -18.23
CA LYS A 219 5.60 7.34 -19.12
C LYS A 219 6.85 8.06 -18.61
N THR A 220 6.74 9.30 -18.15
CA THR A 220 7.90 10.05 -17.61
C THR A 220 8.49 9.39 -16.36
N VAL A 221 7.64 8.82 -15.50
CA VAL A 221 8.09 8.03 -14.35
C VAL A 221 8.90 6.81 -14.79
N ASN A 222 8.61 6.25 -15.97
CA ASN A 222 9.34 5.14 -16.56
C ASN A 222 10.59 5.60 -17.33
N GLU A 223 10.59 6.75 -17.98
CA GLU A 223 11.75 7.25 -18.74
C GLU A 223 12.87 7.77 -17.84
N GLU A 224 12.54 8.38 -16.70
CA GLU A 224 13.52 8.68 -15.65
C GLU A 224 14.18 7.41 -15.07
N ALA A 225 13.59 6.23 -15.29
CA ALA A 225 14.19 4.95 -14.96
C ALA A 225 15.34 4.56 -15.90
N SER A 226 15.20 4.86 -17.19
CA SER A 226 16.12 4.46 -18.24
C SER A 226 17.40 5.29 -18.29
N LEU A 227 17.41 6.47 -17.66
CA LEU A 227 18.54 7.42 -17.65
C LEU A 227 19.50 7.24 -16.46
N ARG A 228 19.25 6.26 -15.58
CA ARG A 228 20.11 5.98 -14.41
C ARG A 228 21.04 4.76 -14.60
N TYR A 229 21.17 4.28 -15.84
CA TYR A 229 22.20 3.32 -16.26
C TYR A 229 23.03 3.88 -17.40
#